data_AF-A0A1Q8VPN2-F1
#
_entry.id   AF-A0A1Q8VPN2-F1
#
_cell.length_a   1.000
_cell.length_b   1.000
_cell.length_c   1.000
_cell.angle_alpha   90.00
_cell.angle_beta   90.00
_cell.angle_gamma   90.00
#
_symmetry.space_group_name_H-M   'P 1'
#
loop_
_entity.id
_entity.type
_entity.pdbx_description
1 polymer ?
#
loop_
_entity_poly.entity_id
_entity_poly.type
_entity_poly.pdbx_seq_one_letter_code
_entity_poly.pdbx_strand_id
1 'polypeptide(L)'
;ARSVAVPTLTAWALATGGTWRRLITDPVGGTVLDVGRTRYRPPAGLADLVRARDRACVFPTCQTPASRCDIDHLTAWSQGGTTSLNNLVVLCQAHHRLKHTPGWALTRDNTTGTLSWHTPDKTVYQRHPDGTIDRLPRKVGPHQRYVPGTVVPADLSQQIGPELIDRLNTALDRTQPSSGSALLVTRGPLPGENAGDYETTPHPRAAHTLGLAPLIDQAPPF
;
A
#
# COMPACT_ATOMS: atom_id res chain seq x y z
N ALA A 1 -18.48 -16.10 28.83
CA ALA A 1 -18.71 -17.54 29.11
C ALA A 1 -17.74 -17.98 30.21
N ARG A 2 -18.17 -18.77 31.21
CA ARG A 2 -17.26 -19.30 32.23
C ARG A 2 -16.49 -20.47 31.63
N SER A 3 -15.17 -20.37 31.51
CA SER A 3 -14.31 -21.51 31.17
C SER A 3 -14.20 -22.41 32.40
N VAL A 4 -14.54 -23.69 32.26
CA VAL A 4 -14.32 -24.72 33.29
C VAL A 4 -13.20 -25.63 32.81
N ALA A 5 -12.26 -25.96 33.71
CA ALA A 5 -11.19 -26.90 33.40
C ALA A 5 -11.78 -28.29 33.07
N VAL A 6 -11.33 -28.89 31.98
CA VAL A 6 -11.73 -30.25 31.59
C VAL A 6 -10.87 -31.25 32.35
N PRO A 7 -11.44 -32.22 33.09
CA PRO A 7 -10.68 -33.26 33.77
C PRO A 7 -9.81 -34.06 32.80
N THR A 8 -8.61 -34.46 33.24
CA THR A 8 -7.60 -35.11 32.39
C THR A 8 -8.12 -36.35 31.67
N LEU A 9 -8.84 -37.25 32.38
CA LEU A 9 -9.42 -38.46 31.78
C LEU A 9 -10.43 -38.13 30.67
N THR A 10 -11.23 -37.08 30.85
CA THR A 10 -12.19 -36.61 29.83
C THR A 10 -11.45 -36.02 28.63
N ALA A 11 -10.40 -35.24 28.86
CA ALA A 11 -9.58 -34.69 27.79
C ALA A 11 -8.92 -35.80 26.95
N TRP A 12 -8.42 -36.86 27.61
CA TRP A 12 -7.82 -38.00 26.92
C TRP A 12 -8.84 -38.78 26.11
N ALA A 13 -10.02 -39.08 26.67
CA ALA A 13 -11.10 -39.74 25.94
C ALA A 13 -11.54 -38.95 24.69
N LEU A 14 -11.63 -37.63 24.78
CA LEU A 14 -11.90 -36.74 23.64
C LEU A 14 -10.74 -36.74 22.63
N ALA A 15 -9.49 -36.90 23.09
CA ALA A 15 -8.32 -36.91 22.22
C ALA A 15 -8.21 -38.15 21.35
N THR A 16 -8.43 -39.33 21.93
CA THR A 16 -8.17 -40.61 21.27
C THR A 16 -9.17 -40.93 20.15
N GLY A 17 -10.39 -40.39 20.21
CA GLY A 17 -11.44 -40.63 19.20
C GLY A 17 -12.00 -39.37 18.52
N GLY A 18 -11.51 -38.19 18.89
CA GLY A 18 -12.09 -36.91 18.45
C GLY A 18 -11.51 -36.40 17.14
N THR A 19 -12.36 -35.77 16.32
CA THR A 19 -11.89 -34.89 15.23
C THR A 19 -11.55 -33.53 15.79
N TRP A 20 -10.27 -33.18 15.79
CA TRP A 20 -9.79 -31.90 16.28
C TRP A 20 -9.96 -30.80 15.24
N ARG A 21 -10.42 -29.62 15.69
CA ARG A 21 -10.58 -28.43 14.85
C ARG A 21 -9.95 -27.24 15.56
N ARG A 22 -9.11 -26.49 14.83
CA ARG A 22 -8.49 -25.27 15.33
C ARG A 22 -9.51 -24.14 15.34
N LEU A 23 -9.66 -23.48 16.49
CA LEU A 23 -10.38 -22.23 16.66
C LEU A 23 -9.43 -21.22 17.29
N ILE A 24 -9.30 -20.04 16.68
CA ILE A 24 -8.58 -18.91 17.30
C ILE A 24 -9.62 -17.94 17.80
N THR A 25 -9.45 -17.44 19.02
CA THR A 25 -10.36 -16.46 19.62
C THR A 25 -9.59 -15.22 20.07
N ASP A 26 -10.28 -14.08 20.10
CA ASP A 26 -9.78 -12.87 20.74
C ASP A 26 -9.64 -13.10 22.26
N PRO A 27 -8.51 -12.71 22.88
CA PRO A 27 -8.25 -13.01 24.29
C PRO A 27 -9.17 -12.28 25.29
N VAL A 28 -9.85 -11.20 24.88
CA VAL A 28 -10.68 -10.39 25.77
C VAL A 28 -12.14 -10.85 25.72
N GLY A 29 -12.72 -10.92 24.53
CA GLY A 29 -14.13 -11.24 24.32
C GLY A 29 -14.40 -12.71 24.00
N GLY A 30 -13.37 -13.51 23.66
CA GLY A 30 -13.53 -14.88 23.18
C GLY A 30 -14.15 -14.96 21.77
N THR A 31 -14.20 -13.85 21.04
CA THR A 31 -14.77 -13.81 19.67
C THR A 31 -13.92 -14.67 18.74
N VAL A 32 -14.56 -15.56 17.97
CA VAL A 32 -13.85 -16.43 17.04
C VAL A 32 -13.25 -15.63 15.88
N LEU A 33 -11.93 -15.66 15.76
CA LEU A 33 -11.13 -14.99 14.74
C LEU A 33 -10.79 -15.90 13.55
N ASP A 34 -10.76 -17.21 13.78
CA ASP A 34 -10.41 -18.20 12.75
C ASP A 34 -11.17 -19.51 13.01
N VAL A 35 -11.90 -19.98 12.00
CA VAL A 35 -12.57 -21.30 12.00
C VAL A 35 -11.94 -22.27 11.01
N GLY A 36 -10.80 -21.92 10.42
CA GLY A 36 -10.07 -22.73 9.47
C GLY A 36 -10.93 -23.11 8.26
N ARG A 37 -10.88 -24.39 7.89
CA ARG A 37 -11.68 -24.98 6.80
C ARG A 37 -12.95 -25.68 7.29
N THR A 38 -13.40 -25.40 8.52
CA THR A 38 -14.57 -26.08 9.08
C THR A 38 -15.89 -25.61 8.47
N ARG A 39 -15.95 -24.35 8.00
CA ARG A 39 -17.12 -23.79 7.33
C ARG A 39 -16.76 -22.65 6.39
N TYR A 40 -17.45 -22.59 5.26
CA TYR A 40 -17.27 -21.54 4.25
C TYR A 40 -17.80 -20.18 4.74
N ARG A 41 -19.02 -20.14 5.29
CA ARG A 41 -19.64 -18.89 5.77
C ARG A 41 -19.04 -18.46 7.12
N PRO A 42 -18.62 -17.20 7.31
CA PRO A 42 -18.10 -16.73 8.60
C PRO A 42 -19.17 -16.74 9.70
N PRO A 43 -18.80 -16.99 10.97
CA PRO A 43 -19.69 -16.75 12.12
C PRO A 43 -20.07 -15.27 12.24
N ALA A 44 -21.18 -14.96 12.88
CA ALA A 44 -21.65 -13.57 13.03
C ALA A 44 -20.58 -12.66 13.63
N GLY A 45 -19.98 -13.05 14.77
CA GLY A 45 -18.92 -12.25 15.40
C GLY A 45 -17.69 -12.04 14.51
N LEU A 46 -17.27 -13.06 13.74
CA LEU A 46 -16.17 -12.89 12.77
C LEU A 46 -16.57 -11.94 11.63
N ALA A 47 -17.79 -12.07 11.12
CA ALA A 47 -18.29 -11.18 10.08
C ALA A 47 -18.35 -9.72 10.55
N ASP A 48 -18.76 -9.49 11.80
CA ASP A 48 -18.82 -8.16 12.40
C ASP A 48 -17.42 -7.57 12.58
N LEU A 49 -16.44 -8.37 13.02
CA LEU A 49 -15.05 -7.94 13.09
C LEU A 49 -14.47 -7.56 11.73
N VAL A 50 -14.73 -8.36 10.69
CA VAL A 50 -14.29 -8.06 9.31
C VAL A 50 -14.89 -6.73 8.83
N ARG A 51 -16.19 -6.51 9.06
CA ARG A 51 -16.86 -5.25 8.69
C ARG A 51 -16.35 -4.05 9.48
N ALA A 52 -16.13 -4.20 10.78
CA ALA A 52 -15.62 -3.14 11.64
C ALA A 52 -14.19 -2.73 11.27
N ARG A 53 -13.35 -3.72 10.92
CA ARG A 53 -11.98 -3.48 10.44
C ARG A 53 -11.95 -2.73 9.12
N ASP A 54 -12.70 -3.21 8.12
CA ASP A 54 -12.58 -2.70 6.77
C ASP A 54 -13.37 -1.39 6.55
N ARG A 55 -14.49 -1.20 7.28
CA ARG A 55 -15.41 -0.04 7.30
C ARG A 55 -16.15 0.25 5.99
N ALA A 56 -15.48 0.10 4.85
CA ALA A 56 -15.99 0.24 3.50
C ALA A 56 -15.34 -0.83 2.60
N CYS A 57 -15.85 -0.96 1.36
CA CYS A 57 -15.23 -1.80 0.34
C CYS A 57 -13.72 -1.54 0.26
N VAL A 58 -12.91 -2.60 0.33
CA VAL A 58 -11.44 -2.47 0.38
C VAL A 58 -10.78 -2.16 -0.97
N PHE A 59 -11.57 -1.98 -2.03
CA PHE A 59 -11.06 -1.50 -3.31
C PHE A 59 -10.57 -0.05 -3.18
N PRO A 60 -9.43 0.34 -3.78
CA PRO A 60 -8.91 1.70 -3.68
C PRO A 60 -9.98 2.72 -4.05
N THR A 61 -10.13 3.78 -3.25
CA THR A 61 -11.10 4.89 -3.44
C THR A 61 -12.59 4.54 -3.33
N CYS A 62 -12.97 3.26 -3.20
CA CYS A 62 -14.38 2.90 -3.05
C CYS A 62 -14.89 3.23 -1.65
N GLN A 63 -16.04 3.91 -1.57
CA GLN A 63 -16.65 4.33 -0.31
C GLN A 63 -17.94 3.57 0.04
N THR A 64 -18.25 2.48 -0.67
CA THR A 64 -19.44 1.68 -0.35
C THR A 64 -19.29 1.13 1.08
N PRO A 65 -20.24 1.40 2.00
CA PRO A 65 -20.10 1.00 3.40
C PRO A 65 -20.10 -0.53 3.53
N ALA A 66 -19.37 -1.05 4.52
CA ALA A 66 -19.21 -2.49 4.74
C ALA A 66 -20.54 -3.24 4.97
N SER A 67 -21.59 -2.54 5.43
CA SER A 67 -22.95 -3.08 5.58
C SER A 67 -23.63 -3.43 4.24
N ARG A 68 -23.16 -2.84 3.13
CA ARG A 68 -23.62 -3.07 1.75
C ARG A 68 -22.61 -3.91 0.94
N CYS A 69 -21.63 -4.50 1.61
CA CYS A 69 -20.58 -5.30 0.98
C CYS A 69 -20.75 -6.78 1.33
N ASP A 70 -20.35 -7.63 0.39
CA ASP A 70 -20.14 -9.05 0.62
C ASP A 70 -18.83 -9.26 1.38
N ILE A 71 -18.74 -10.35 2.14
CA ILE A 71 -17.49 -10.82 2.73
C ILE A 71 -16.91 -11.89 1.81
N ASP A 72 -15.68 -11.69 1.36
CA ASP A 72 -15.00 -12.55 0.40
C ASP A 72 -13.64 -13.03 0.92
N HIS A 73 -13.23 -14.22 0.48
CA HIS A 73 -11.96 -14.85 0.86
C HIS A 73 -10.83 -14.42 -0.07
N LEU A 74 -9.77 -13.79 0.44
CA LEU A 74 -8.56 -13.41 -0.31
C LEU A 74 -7.99 -14.59 -1.09
N THR A 75 -7.56 -15.64 -0.37
CA THR A 75 -7.33 -16.96 -0.94
C THR A 75 -8.66 -17.69 -1.02
N ALA A 76 -9.09 -18.03 -2.23
CA ALA A 76 -10.39 -18.66 -2.46
C ALA A 76 -10.55 -19.95 -1.64
N TRP A 77 -11.76 -20.19 -1.14
CA TRP A 77 -12.07 -21.41 -0.38
C TRP A 77 -11.78 -22.70 -1.16
N SER A 78 -12.11 -22.70 -2.46
CA SER A 78 -11.83 -23.80 -3.40
C SER A 78 -10.33 -24.06 -3.59
N GLN A 79 -9.49 -23.06 -3.33
CA GLN A 79 -8.02 -23.13 -3.46
C GLN A 79 -7.32 -23.36 -2.11
N GLY A 80 -8.04 -23.82 -1.09
CA GLY A 80 -7.45 -24.10 0.22
C GLY A 80 -7.55 -22.97 1.25
N GLY A 81 -8.16 -21.83 0.90
CA GLY A 81 -8.34 -20.71 1.82
C GLY A 81 -9.14 -21.07 3.08
N THR A 82 -8.88 -20.34 4.18
CA THR A 82 -9.56 -20.50 5.47
C THR A 82 -10.57 -19.39 5.70
N THR A 83 -11.60 -19.67 6.49
CA THR A 83 -12.51 -18.64 6.99
C THR A 83 -11.90 -18.05 8.26
N SER A 84 -11.12 -16.99 8.09
CA SER A 84 -10.35 -16.34 9.16
C SER A 84 -10.33 -14.83 8.97
N LEU A 85 -10.09 -14.08 10.05
CA LEU A 85 -10.02 -12.62 9.99
C LEU A 85 -8.99 -12.16 8.93
N ASN A 86 -7.84 -12.83 8.84
CA ASN A 86 -6.77 -12.46 7.91
C ASN A 86 -7.10 -12.81 6.46
N ASN A 87 -7.89 -13.85 6.20
CA ASN A 87 -8.24 -14.26 4.84
C ASN A 87 -9.56 -13.65 4.35
N LEU A 88 -10.32 -12.95 5.19
CA LEU A 88 -11.60 -12.34 4.81
C LEU A 88 -11.47 -10.82 4.61
N VAL A 89 -12.21 -10.28 3.64
CA VAL A 89 -12.34 -8.83 3.37
C VAL A 89 -13.76 -8.47 2.94
N VAL A 90 -14.13 -7.19 3.05
CA VAL A 90 -15.40 -6.69 2.50
C VAL A 90 -15.26 -6.09 1.09
N LEU A 91 -16.12 -6.50 0.17
CA LEU A 91 -16.17 -5.99 -1.21
C LEU A 91 -17.60 -5.67 -1.62
N CYS A 92 -17.81 -4.53 -2.29
CA CYS A 92 -19.10 -4.30 -2.94
C CYS A 92 -19.26 -5.25 -4.12
N GLN A 93 -20.50 -5.47 -4.58
CA GLN A 93 -20.79 -6.42 -5.65
C GLN A 93 -19.93 -6.21 -6.92
N ALA A 94 -19.68 -4.96 -7.31
CA ALA A 94 -18.86 -4.63 -8.47
C ALA A 94 -17.39 -5.09 -8.28
N HIS A 95 -16.76 -4.73 -7.16
CA HIS A 95 -15.36 -5.09 -6.91
C HIS A 95 -15.16 -6.54 -6.50
N HIS A 96 -16.20 -7.18 -5.94
CA HIS A 96 -16.22 -8.62 -5.71
C HIS A 96 -16.12 -9.36 -7.05
N ARG A 97 -16.93 -8.98 -8.05
CA ARG A 97 -16.82 -9.55 -9.41
C ARG A 97 -15.48 -9.21 -10.07
N LEU A 98 -15.01 -7.97 -9.92
CA LEU A 98 -13.74 -7.52 -10.49
C LEU A 98 -12.55 -8.35 -10.01
N LYS A 99 -12.50 -8.68 -8.72
CA LYS A 99 -11.43 -9.52 -8.14
C LYS A 99 -11.29 -10.88 -8.85
N HIS A 100 -12.40 -11.46 -9.30
CA HIS A 100 -12.40 -12.76 -9.99
C HIS A 100 -12.16 -12.64 -11.51
N THR A 101 -11.90 -11.44 -12.01
CA THR A 101 -11.62 -11.19 -13.43
C THR A 101 -10.13 -11.43 -13.72
N PRO A 102 -9.76 -12.06 -14.85
CA PRO A 102 -8.36 -12.32 -15.20
C PRO A 102 -7.48 -11.07 -15.13
N GLY A 103 -6.28 -11.22 -14.58
CA GLY A 103 -5.31 -10.14 -14.40
C GLY A 103 -5.54 -9.25 -13.18
N TRP A 104 -6.67 -9.39 -12.49
CA TRP A 104 -6.89 -8.77 -11.18
C TRP A 104 -6.48 -9.73 -10.07
N ALA A 105 -5.87 -9.19 -9.01
CA ALA A 105 -5.61 -9.94 -7.79
C ALA A 105 -5.68 -9.03 -6.57
N LEU A 106 -6.06 -9.62 -5.43
CA LEU A 106 -6.09 -8.94 -4.14
C LEU A 106 -5.39 -9.81 -3.10
N THR A 107 -4.37 -9.25 -2.44
CA THR A 107 -3.60 -9.92 -1.39
C THR A 107 -3.56 -9.07 -0.12
N ARG A 108 -3.23 -9.72 1.01
CA ARG A 108 -2.99 -9.06 2.30
C ARG A 108 -1.63 -9.46 2.83
N ASP A 109 -0.88 -8.49 3.32
CA ASP A 109 0.27 -8.73 4.17
C ASP A 109 -0.22 -9.00 5.61
N ASN A 110 0.11 -10.18 6.15
CA ASN A 110 -0.36 -10.59 7.49
C ASN A 110 0.39 -9.90 8.64
N THR A 111 1.54 -9.30 8.37
CA THR A 111 2.34 -8.57 9.37
C THR A 111 1.85 -7.13 9.48
N THR A 112 1.68 -6.46 8.33
CA THR A 112 1.29 -5.04 8.30
C THR A 112 -0.21 -4.81 8.20
N GLY A 113 -0.96 -5.80 7.68
CA GLY A 113 -2.38 -5.67 7.39
C GLY A 113 -2.68 -4.94 6.07
N THR A 114 -1.66 -4.50 5.33
CA THR A 114 -1.81 -3.78 4.06
C THR A 114 -2.39 -4.68 2.98
N LEU A 115 -3.36 -4.15 2.24
CA LEU A 115 -4.00 -4.83 1.11
C LEU A 115 -3.38 -4.36 -0.19
N SER A 116 -3.02 -5.29 -1.08
CA SER A 116 -2.46 -4.98 -2.40
C SER A 116 -3.40 -5.43 -3.50
N TRP A 117 -3.88 -4.47 -4.30
CA TRP A 117 -4.64 -4.72 -5.51
C TRP A 117 -3.71 -4.67 -6.71
N HIS A 118 -3.65 -5.78 -7.45
CA HIS A 118 -2.94 -5.89 -8.71
C HIS A 118 -3.94 -5.74 -9.85
N THR A 119 -3.61 -4.89 -10.81
CA THR A 119 -4.40 -4.67 -12.02
C THR A 119 -3.80 -5.43 -13.21
N PRO A 120 -4.58 -5.67 -14.29
CA PRO A 120 -4.08 -6.33 -15.50
C PRO A 120 -2.89 -5.61 -16.16
N ASP A 121 -2.81 -4.29 -16.00
CA ASP A 121 -1.71 -3.47 -16.52
C ASP A 121 -0.49 -3.42 -15.56
N LYS A 122 -0.44 -4.34 -14.59
CA LYS A 122 0.65 -4.54 -13.61
C LYS A 122 0.85 -3.36 -12.66
N THR A 123 -0.14 -2.48 -12.53
CA THR A 123 -0.15 -1.45 -11.49
C THR A 123 -0.54 -2.10 -10.17
N VAL A 124 0.06 -1.64 -9.07
CA VAL A 124 -0.27 -2.11 -7.72
C VAL A 124 -0.76 -0.95 -6.88
N TYR A 125 -1.92 -1.10 -6.26
CA TYR A 125 -2.46 -0.16 -5.27
C TYR A 125 -2.40 -0.81 -3.90
N GLN A 126 -1.73 -0.15 -2.96
CA GLN A 126 -1.67 -0.55 -1.57
C GLN A 126 -2.66 0.28 -0.77
N ARG A 127 -3.50 -0.39 0.02
CA ARG A 127 -4.37 0.24 1.01
C ARG A 127 -3.92 -0.18 2.40
N HIS A 128 -3.47 0.78 3.19
CA HIS A 128 -3.00 0.55 4.55
C HIS A 128 -4.17 0.47 5.54
N PRO A 129 -3.95 -0.09 6.74
CA PRO A 129 -5.00 -0.17 7.77
C PRO A 129 -5.55 1.19 8.23
N ASP A 130 -4.75 2.25 8.14
CA ASP A 130 -5.14 3.63 8.47
C ASP A 130 -6.03 4.28 7.38
N GLY A 131 -6.19 3.61 6.23
CA GLY A 131 -6.99 4.07 5.11
C GLY A 131 -6.20 4.82 4.03
N THR A 132 -4.91 5.07 4.23
CA THR A 132 -4.05 5.65 3.18
C THR A 132 -3.91 4.70 2.00
N ILE A 133 -3.78 5.28 0.80
CA ILE A 133 -3.69 4.53 -0.46
C ILE A 133 -2.46 5.00 -1.23
N ASP A 134 -1.54 4.07 -1.46
CA ASP A 134 -0.37 4.28 -2.29
C ASP A 134 -0.54 3.56 -3.62
N ARG A 135 -0.24 4.24 -4.73
CA ARG A 135 -0.03 3.58 -6.02
C ARG A 135 1.46 3.32 -6.17
N LEU A 136 1.85 2.05 -6.26
CA LEU A 136 3.25 1.71 -6.43
C LEU A 136 3.74 2.01 -7.85
N PRO A 137 4.98 2.49 -8.00
CA PRO A 137 5.59 2.67 -9.31
C PRO A 137 5.64 1.33 -10.07
N ARG A 138 5.32 1.35 -11.36
CA ARG A 138 5.45 0.17 -12.22
C ARG A 138 6.64 0.31 -13.16
N LYS A 139 7.30 -0.82 -13.46
CA LYS A 139 8.29 -0.89 -14.53
C LYS A 139 7.60 -1.02 -15.88
N VAL A 140 7.95 -0.17 -16.84
CA VAL A 140 7.43 -0.21 -18.22
C VAL A 140 8.56 -0.24 -19.25
N GLY A 141 8.29 -0.88 -20.39
CA GLY A 141 9.18 -0.95 -21.54
C GLY A 141 10.37 -1.91 -21.39
N PRO A 142 11.12 -2.15 -22.47
CA PRO A 142 12.28 -3.04 -22.49
C PRO A 142 13.41 -2.59 -21.57
N HIS A 143 13.51 -1.27 -21.35
CA HIS A 143 14.53 -0.66 -20.47
C HIS A 143 14.12 -0.55 -18.99
N GLN A 144 13.01 -1.19 -18.58
CA GLN A 144 12.53 -1.19 -17.19
C GLN A 144 12.39 0.21 -16.56
N ARG A 145 11.79 1.18 -17.27
CA ARG A 145 11.59 2.53 -16.74
C ARG A 145 10.54 2.52 -15.63
N TYR A 146 10.80 3.20 -14.51
CA TYR A 146 9.79 3.39 -13.46
C TYR A 146 8.82 4.49 -13.88
N VAL A 147 7.52 4.17 -13.92
CA VAL A 147 6.47 5.18 -13.99
C VAL A 147 6.11 5.58 -12.57
N PRO A 148 6.22 6.87 -12.18
CA PRO A 148 5.85 7.33 -10.86
C PRO A 148 4.44 6.90 -10.45
N GLY A 149 4.30 6.52 -9.18
CA GLY A 149 3.03 6.09 -8.59
C GLY A 149 1.99 7.21 -8.55
N THR A 150 2.44 8.44 -8.29
CA THR A 150 1.63 9.65 -8.25
C THR A 150 1.63 10.37 -9.59
N VAL A 151 0.46 10.81 -10.03
CA VAL A 151 0.35 11.76 -11.14
C VAL A 151 0.78 13.13 -10.62
N VAL A 152 1.85 13.70 -11.18
CA VAL A 152 2.23 15.08 -10.89
C VAL A 152 1.12 16.00 -11.41
N PRO A 153 0.55 16.89 -10.58
CA PRO A 153 -0.46 17.85 -11.02
C PRO A 153 -0.03 18.61 -12.27
N ALA A 154 -0.95 18.82 -13.21
CA ALA A 154 -0.64 19.40 -14.53
C ALA A 154 -0.04 20.80 -14.41
N ASP A 155 -0.51 21.61 -13.45
CA ASP A 155 0.00 22.94 -13.15
C ASP A 155 1.45 22.91 -12.65
N LEU A 156 1.81 21.90 -11.84
CA LEU A 156 3.18 21.70 -11.39
C LEU A 156 4.05 21.16 -12.53
N SER A 157 3.53 20.27 -13.36
CA SER A 157 4.27 19.73 -14.52
C SER A 157 4.58 20.80 -15.56
N GLN A 158 3.64 21.71 -15.83
CA GLN A 158 3.83 22.79 -16.82
C GLN A 158 4.85 23.84 -16.37
N GLN A 159 5.06 23.97 -15.06
CA GLN A 159 6.10 24.83 -14.48
C GLN A 159 7.52 24.27 -14.67
N ILE A 160 7.67 22.99 -15.03
CA ILE A 160 8.95 22.37 -15.37
C ILE A 160 9.15 22.45 -16.89
N GLY A 161 9.64 23.60 -17.36
CA GLY A 161 9.91 23.85 -18.77
C GLY A 161 11.22 23.26 -19.28
N PRO A 162 11.45 23.29 -20.62
CA PRO A 162 12.64 22.72 -21.27
C PRO A 162 13.96 23.30 -20.72
N GLU A 163 14.02 24.60 -20.45
CA GLU A 163 15.18 25.27 -19.84
C GLU A 163 15.59 24.63 -18.50
N LEU A 164 14.61 24.33 -17.65
CA LEU A 164 14.86 23.75 -16.33
C LEU A 164 15.32 22.28 -16.44
N ILE A 165 14.84 21.57 -17.47
CA ILE A 165 15.25 20.21 -17.79
C ILE A 165 16.69 20.19 -18.33
N ASP A 166 17.05 21.08 -19.24
CA ASP A 166 18.40 21.16 -19.80
C ASP A 166 19.45 21.50 -18.75
N ARG A 167 19.09 22.35 -17.77
CA ARG A 167 19.93 22.60 -16.60
C ARG A 167 20.13 21.36 -15.74
N LEU A 168 19.06 20.62 -15.45
CA LEU A 168 19.14 19.37 -14.69
C LEU A 168 20.03 18.34 -15.39
N ASN A 169 19.89 18.21 -16.71
CA ASN A 169 20.74 17.33 -17.52
C ASN A 169 22.21 17.78 -17.47
N THR A 170 22.47 19.09 -17.62
CA THR A 170 23.82 19.66 -17.51
C THR A 170 24.44 19.43 -16.13
N ALA A 171 23.67 19.57 -15.05
CA ALA A 171 24.10 19.26 -13.70
C ALA A 171 24.48 17.79 -13.56
N LEU A 172 23.62 16.90 -14.05
CA LEU A 172 23.81 15.45 -13.99
C LEU A 172 25.07 15.02 -14.75
N ASP A 173 25.27 15.52 -15.97
CA ASP A 173 26.43 15.21 -16.80
C ASP A 173 27.76 15.66 -16.18
N ARG A 174 27.72 16.75 -15.39
CA ARG A 174 28.89 17.28 -14.67
C ARG A 174 29.13 16.62 -13.31
N THR A 175 28.16 15.86 -12.80
CA THR A 175 28.27 15.21 -11.50
C THR A 175 29.16 13.97 -11.60
N GLN A 176 30.37 14.02 -11.03
CA GLN A 176 31.19 12.81 -10.87
C GLN A 176 30.70 11.98 -9.67
N PRO A 177 30.69 10.64 -9.75
CA PRO A 177 30.33 9.79 -8.61
C PRO A 177 31.38 9.96 -7.51
N SER A 178 31.03 10.69 -6.45
CA SER A 178 31.84 10.75 -5.23
C SER A 178 31.37 9.68 -4.25
N SER A 179 32.31 8.99 -3.61
CA SER A 179 32.10 7.89 -2.66
C SER A 179 31.71 8.36 -1.24
N GLY A 180 31.26 9.61 -1.08
CA GLY A 180 30.91 10.22 0.19
C GLY A 180 29.41 10.53 0.32
N SER A 181 28.93 10.66 1.56
CA SER A 181 27.59 11.15 1.88
C SER A 181 27.39 12.56 1.31
N ALA A 182 26.70 12.68 0.17
CA ALA A 182 26.37 13.96 -0.42
C ALA A 182 25.34 14.71 0.45
N LEU A 183 25.69 15.90 0.93
CA LEU A 183 24.79 16.79 1.66
C LEU A 183 24.29 17.87 0.69
N LEU A 184 22.98 17.88 0.43
CA LEU A 184 22.34 18.89 -0.42
C LEU A 184 22.23 20.21 0.37
N VAL A 185 22.86 21.26 -0.12
CA VAL A 185 22.79 22.62 0.44
C VAL A 185 22.32 23.56 -0.66
N THR A 186 21.31 24.37 -0.38
CA THR A 186 20.91 25.48 -1.26
C THR A 186 21.98 26.56 -1.16
N ARG A 187 22.67 26.89 -2.26
CA ARG A 187 23.64 28.00 -2.26
C ARG A 187 22.86 29.30 -2.49
N GLY A 188 22.61 30.03 -1.40
CA GLY A 188 22.33 31.45 -1.49
C GLY A 188 23.63 32.24 -1.71
N PRO A 189 23.55 33.53 -2.08
CA PRO A 189 24.73 34.35 -2.33
C PRO A 189 25.66 34.38 -1.12
N LEU A 190 26.94 34.05 -1.35
CA LEU A 190 28.00 34.15 -0.35
C LEU A 190 28.67 35.53 -0.38
N PRO A 191 29.27 36.00 0.72
CA PRO A 191 30.02 37.25 0.72
C PRO A 191 31.13 37.25 -0.36
N GLY A 192 31.04 38.15 -1.33
CA GLY A 192 32.02 38.33 -2.41
C GLY A 192 31.61 37.83 -3.79
N GLU A 193 30.43 37.22 -3.94
CA GLU A 193 29.89 36.78 -5.24
C GLU A 193 29.14 37.92 -5.97
N ASN A 194 29.31 38.01 -7.30
CA ASN A 194 28.66 39.00 -8.15
C ASN A 194 27.26 38.52 -8.58
N ALA A 195 26.39 39.47 -8.97
CA ALA A 195 25.12 39.13 -9.63
C ALA A 195 25.41 38.44 -10.97
N GLY A 196 25.27 37.10 -10.99
CA GLY A 196 25.68 36.22 -12.09
C GLY A 196 26.33 34.91 -11.59
N ASP A 197 26.93 34.94 -10.41
CA ASP A 197 27.56 33.76 -9.78
C ASP A 197 26.54 32.83 -9.08
N TYR A 198 25.27 33.26 -9.01
CA TYR A 198 24.15 32.54 -8.41
C TYR A 198 22.85 32.86 -9.14
N GLU A 199 21.84 32.00 -8.96
CA GLU A 199 20.52 32.21 -9.53
C GLU A 199 19.83 33.42 -8.88
N THR A 200 19.58 34.46 -9.67
CA THR A 200 18.89 35.67 -9.21
C THR A 200 17.37 35.57 -9.37
N THR A 201 16.90 34.62 -10.18
CA THR A 201 15.48 34.38 -10.45
C THR A 201 14.96 33.22 -9.60
N PRO A 202 13.97 33.42 -8.73
CA PRO A 202 13.44 32.32 -7.92
C PRO A 202 12.93 31.17 -8.81
N HIS A 203 13.30 29.93 -8.46
CA HIS A 203 12.78 28.76 -9.15
C HIS A 203 11.25 28.69 -9.05
N PRO A 204 10.56 28.13 -10.07
CA PRO A 204 9.12 27.97 -9.99
C PRO A 204 8.72 27.10 -8.80
N ARG A 205 7.52 27.32 -8.26
CA ARG A 205 7.01 26.60 -7.09
C ARG A 205 7.09 25.07 -7.27
N ALA A 206 6.90 24.58 -8.49
CA ALA A 206 7.06 23.17 -8.82
C ALA A 206 8.47 22.63 -8.55
N ALA A 207 9.53 23.38 -8.88
CA ALA A 207 10.90 22.95 -8.63
C ALA A 207 11.19 22.80 -7.13
N HIS A 208 10.61 23.67 -6.29
CA HIS A 208 10.68 23.51 -4.84
C HIS A 208 9.83 22.34 -4.35
N THR A 209 8.60 22.21 -4.84
CA THR A 209 7.66 21.14 -4.43
C THR A 209 8.19 19.75 -4.76
N LEU A 210 8.91 19.62 -5.88
CA LEU A 210 9.52 18.38 -6.34
C LEU A 210 10.94 18.16 -5.79
N GLY A 211 11.48 19.08 -4.96
CA GLY A 211 12.83 18.98 -4.43
C GLY A 211 13.94 19.13 -5.47
N LEU A 212 13.64 19.72 -6.62
CA LEU A 212 14.57 19.92 -7.74
C LEU A 212 15.43 21.18 -7.58
N ALA A 213 14.94 22.20 -6.88
CA ALA A 213 15.66 23.47 -6.71
C ALA A 213 17.10 23.28 -6.18
N PRO A 214 17.36 22.49 -5.11
CA PRO A 214 18.72 22.27 -4.62
C PRO A 214 19.63 21.52 -5.60
N LEU A 215 19.06 20.73 -6.53
CA LEU A 215 19.81 20.01 -7.57
C LEU A 215 20.18 20.96 -8.71
N ILE A 216 19.28 21.87 -9.09
CA ILE A 216 19.51 22.87 -10.13
C ILE A 216 20.57 23.88 -9.68
N ASP A 217 20.59 24.25 -8.39
CA ASP A 217 21.61 25.16 -7.83
C ASP A 217 23.03 24.56 -7.84
N GLN A 218 23.19 23.24 -8.04
CA GLN A 218 24.50 22.62 -8.24
C GLN A 218 25.00 22.74 -9.69
N ALA A 219 24.12 23.06 -10.65
CA ALA A 219 24.55 23.45 -11.98
C ALA A 219 25.09 24.89 -11.95
N PRO A 220 26.21 25.17 -12.62
CA PRO A 220 26.68 26.54 -12.77
C PRO A 220 25.57 27.42 -13.38
N PRO A 221 25.36 28.64 -12.86
CA PRO A 221 24.51 29.62 -13.51
C PRO A 221 25.05 29.95 -14.90
N PHE A 222 24.17 30.42 -15.79
CA PHE A 222 24.54 30.90 -17.12
C PHE A 222 25.11 32.30 -17.06
#